data_AF-A0A016UHF6-F1
#
_entry.id   AF-A0A016UHF6-F1
#
_cell.length_a   1.000
_cell.length_b   1.000
_cell.length_c   1.000
_cell.angle_alpha   90.00
_cell.angle_beta   90.00
_cell.angle_gamma   90.00
#
_symmetry.space_group_name_H-M   'P 1'
#
loop_
_entity.id
_entity.type
_entity.pdbx_description
1 polymer ?
#
loop_
_entity_poly.entity_id
_entity_poly.type
_entity_poly.pdbx_seq_one_letter_code
_entity_poly.pdbx_strand_id
1 'polypeptide(L)'
;MFEPSPAEFVPSQQRGPDVAVYRIPDNPELCYEWSFKKLLSDKETASYNCCGCRSLKARDGVTFKAPLPLCKIRDGYFVTDPCNPVRAHFCTPRSTPEVAMRRMVIKKCNDLREDFERRPTSSVVNELFGEVAGEGLDVKLRDLTEKASRTLTRVFQWNMQKAQSPAVVPPGVDVSGSRHIVLITMTVK
;
A
#
# COMPACT_ATOMS: atom_id res chain seq x y z
N MET A 1 -13.43 -14.40 23.04
CA MET A 1 -12.78 -15.12 21.92
C MET A 1 -13.00 -14.28 20.67
N PHE A 2 -12.00 -14.13 19.80
CA PHE A 2 -12.17 -13.34 18.57
C PHE A 2 -12.97 -14.14 17.55
N GLU A 3 -13.96 -13.51 16.93
CA GLU A 3 -14.73 -14.08 15.84
C GLU A 3 -14.03 -13.81 14.50
N PRO A 4 -13.79 -14.82 13.65
CA PRO A 4 -13.14 -14.60 12.37
C PRO A 4 -13.86 -13.56 11.52
N SER A 5 -13.09 -12.66 10.90
CA SER A 5 -13.64 -11.55 10.10
C SER A 5 -13.03 -11.55 8.70
N PRO A 6 -13.78 -11.23 7.64
CA PRO A 6 -13.25 -11.21 6.28
C PRO A 6 -12.11 -10.20 6.13
N ALA A 7 -11.09 -10.56 5.35
CA ALA A 7 -9.99 -9.68 4.99
C ALA A 7 -10.21 -9.06 3.61
N GLU A 8 -10.17 -7.72 3.54
CA GLU A 8 -10.17 -6.99 2.28
C GLU A 8 -8.74 -6.93 1.74
N PHE A 9 -8.45 -7.60 0.62
CA PHE A 9 -7.12 -7.56 0.00
C PHE A 9 -7.02 -6.44 -1.02
N VAL A 10 -5.97 -5.63 -0.88
CA VAL A 10 -5.70 -4.47 -1.72
C VAL A 10 -4.27 -4.47 -2.24
N PRO A 11 -3.99 -3.89 -3.42
CA PRO A 11 -2.68 -3.95 -4.04
C PRO A 11 -1.55 -3.42 -3.15
N SER A 12 -0.43 -4.14 -3.16
CA SER A 12 0.81 -3.74 -2.49
C SER A 12 1.63 -2.77 -3.34
N GLN A 13 2.38 -1.88 -2.67
CA GLN A 13 3.22 -0.89 -3.35
C GLN A 13 4.47 -1.50 -4.03
N GLN A 14 4.96 -2.64 -3.53
CA GLN A 14 6.26 -3.23 -3.92
C GLN A 14 6.15 -4.47 -4.82
N ARG A 15 5.03 -4.67 -5.54
CA ARG A 15 4.75 -5.90 -6.33
C ARG A 15 4.84 -7.21 -5.52
N GLY A 16 4.77 -7.12 -4.19
CA GLY A 16 4.65 -8.28 -3.29
C GLY A 16 3.19 -8.67 -3.05
N PRO A 17 2.94 -9.65 -2.17
CA PRO A 17 1.58 -10.06 -1.83
C PRO A 17 0.72 -8.88 -1.40
N ASP A 18 -0.57 -8.97 -1.70
CA ASP A 18 -1.54 -7.95 -1.35
C ASP A 18 -1.55 -7.65 0.15
N VAL A 19 -1.92 -6.41 0.45
CA VAL A 19 -2.11 -5.93 1.81
C VAL A 19 -3.52 -6.28 2.23
N ALA A 20 -3.67 -6.86 3.41
CA ALA A 20 -4.99 -7.06 4.01
C ALA A 20 -5.40 -5.80 4.79
N VAL A 21 -6.64 -5.37 4.64
CA VAL A 21 -7.23 -4.24 5.38
C VAL A 21 -8.24 -4.80 6.38
N TYR A 22 -8.09 -4.38 7.63
CA TYR A 22 -9.04 -4.64 8.70
C TYR A 22 -9.74 -3.33 9.07
N ARG A 23 -11.04 -3.24 8.83
CA ARG A 23 -11.88 -2.12 9.29
C ARG A 23 -12.27 -2.37 10.74
N ILE A 24 -12.12 -1.36 11.59
CA ILE A 24 -12.40 -1.51 13.02
C ILE A 24 -13.92 -1.63 13.21
N PRO A 25 -14.44 -2.71 13.83
CA PRO A 25 -15.89 -2.93 13.93
C PRO A 25 -16.65 -1.78 14.58
N ASP A 26 -16.11 -1.23 15.68
CA ASP A 26 -16.74 -0.14 16.43
C ASP A 26 -16.59 1.24 15.74
N ASN A 27 -15.69 1.34 14.75
CA ASN A 27 -15.44 2.58 14.02
C ASN A 27 -14.96 2.26 12.59
N PRO A 28 -15.89 1.97 11.66
CA PRO A 28 -15.55 1.50 10.31
C PRO A 28 -14.86 2.57 9.44
N GLU A 29 -14.92 3.84 9.85
CA GLU A 29 -14.14 4.94 9.25
C GLU A 29 -12.64 4.82 9.52
N LEU A 30 -12.24 3.90 10.39
CA LEU A 30 -10.86 3.63 10.74
C LEU A 30 -10.46 2.20 10.42
N CYS A 31 -9.22 2.02 9.95
CA CYS A 31 -8.69 0.71 9.57
C CYS A 31 -7.20 0.53 9.89
N TYR A 32 -6.77 -0.73 9.89
CA TYR A 32 -5.37 -1.13 9.88
C TYR A 32 -5.02 -1.86 8.59
N GLU A 33 -3.86 -1.54 8.04
CA GLU A 33 -3.27 -2.21 6.88
C GLU A 33 -2.24 -3.25 7.35
N TRP A 34 -2.27 -4.44 6.77
CA TRP A 34 -1.46 -5.59 7.16
C TRP A 34 -0.67 -6.13 5.98
N SER A 35 0.66 -6.13 6.09
CA SER A 35 1.56 -6.63 5.04
C SER A 35 1.94 -8.09 5.30
N PHE A 36 1.95 -8.91 4.24
CA PHE A 36 2.37 -10.30 4.32
C PHE A 36 3.77 -10.42 4.94
N LYS A 37 3.94 -11.36 5.87
CA LYS A 37 5.21 -11.69 6.49
C LYS A 37 5.72 -13.04 6.00
N LYS A 38 4.91 -14.10 6.19
CA LYS A 38 5.22 -15.47 5.80
C LYS A 38 4.01 -16.37 5.88
N LEU A 39 4.02 -17.44 5.10
CA LEU A 39 3.15 -18.60 5.28
C LEU A 39 3.62 -19.42 6.49
N LEU A 40 2.68 -19.97 7.27
CA LEU A 40 2.97 -20.83 8.41
C LEU A 40 3.21 -22.27 7.96
N SER A 41 3.59 -23.14 8.91
CA SER A 41 3.95 -24.53 8.65
C SER A 41 2.78 -25.38 8.13
N ASP A 42 1.54 -24.97 8.43
CA ASP A 42 0.31 -25.60 7.92
C ASP A 42 0.06 -25.32 6.43
N LYS A 43 0.84 -24.42 5.81
CA LYS A 43 0.73 -23.99 4.41
C LYS A 43 -0.62 -23.37 4.00
N GLU A 44 -1.49 -23.13 4.97
CA GLU A 44 -2.82 -22.55 4.75
C GLU A 44 -2.97 -21.21 5.50
N THR A 45 -2.32 -21.09 6.66
CA THR A 45 -2.36 -19.86 7.45
C THR A 45 -1.19 -18.97 7.07
N ALA A 46 -1.46 -17.73 6.72
CA ALA A 46 -0.45 -16.70 6.52
C ALA A 46 -0.39 -15.74 7.71
N SER A 47 0.81 -15.30 8.05
CA SER A 47 1.05 -14.28 9.07
C SER A 47 1.34 -12.93 8.43
N TYR A 48 0.81 -11.88 9.03
CA TYR A 48 0.93 -10.50 8.54
C TYR A 48 1.39 -9.57 9.67
N ASN A 49 2.13 -8.53 9.31
CA ASN A 49 2.52 -7.47 10.25
C ASN A 49 1.79 -6.16 9.91
N CYS A 50 1.40 -5.40 10.93
CA CYS A 50 0.81 -4.08 10.74
C CYS A 50 1.77 -3.14 9.98
N CYS A 51 1.30 -2.57 8.88
CA CYS A 51 2.07 -1.67 8.01
C CYS A 51 2.47 -0.39 8.77
N GLY A 52 1.55 0.22 9.51
CA GLY A 52 1.81 1.46 10.26
C GLY A 52 2.89 1.27 11.32
N CYS A 53 2.74 0.24 12.16
CA CYS A 53 3.72 -0.11 13.17
C CYS A 53 5.08 -0.46 12.55
N ARG A 54 5.09 -1.23 11.44
CA ARG A 54 6.34 -1.57 10.73
C ARG A 54 7.08 -0.33 10.24
N SER A 55 6.37 0.64 9.64
CA SER A 55 6.95 1.90 9.18
C SER A 55 7.50 2.76 10.31
N LEU A 56 6.75 2.88 11.42
CA LEU A 56 7.20 3.62 12.60
C LEU A 56 8.46 3.01 13.20
N LYS A 57 8.49 1.67 13.37
CA LYS A 57 9.67 0.96 13.90
C LYS A 57 10.88 1.02 12.99
N ALA A 58 10.68 0.99 11.68
CA ALA A 58 11.78 1.17 10.72
C ALA A 58 12.38 2.58 10.78
N ARG A 59 11.56 3.60 11.09
CA ARG A 59 12.01 4.99 11.23
C ARG A 59 12.69 5.26 12.57
N ASP A 60 12.17 4.71 13.66
CA ASP A 60 12.68 4.91 15.01
C ASP A 60 12.57 3.62 15.85
N GLY A 61 13.52 2.71 15.64
CA GLY A 61 13.57 1.45 16.37
C GLY A 61 13.94 1.60 17.85
N VAL A 62 14.50 2.74 18.25
CA VAL A 62 14.88 3.02 19.65
C VAL A 62 13.64 3.33 20.47
N THR A 63 12.73 4.13 19.94
CA THR A 63 11.45 4.42 20.58
C THR A 63 10.50 3.21 20.50
N PHE A 64 10.37 2.59 19.32
CA PHE A 64 9.41 1.51 19.10
C PHE A 64 10.03 0.11 19.32
N LYS A 65 10.42 -0.18 20.57
CA LYS A 65 11.07 -1.47 20.92
C LYS A 65 10.12 -2.67 20.91
N ALA A 66 8.84 -2.45 21.23
CA ALA A 66 7.83 -3.50 21.31
C ALA A 66 7.75 -4.36 20.02
N PRO A 67 7.43 -5.66 20.12
CA PRO A 67 7.17 -6.49 18.94
C PRO A 67 6.08 -5.88 18.05
N LEU A 68 6.20 -6.08 16.74
CA LEU A 68 5.16 -5.62 15.81
C LEU A 68 3.85 -6.38 16.07
N PRO A 69 2.69 -5.69 16.00
CA PRO A 69 1.40 -6.36 15.93
C PRO A 69 1.39 -7.35 14.78
N LEU A 70 0.86 -8.54 15.05
CA LEU A 70 0.80 -9.65 14.12
C LEU A 70 -0.60 -10.22 14.13
N CYS A 71 -1.17 -10.41 12.94
CA CYS A 71 -2.39 -11.17 12.76
C CYS A 71 -2.12 -12.39 11.85
N LYS A 72 -3.05 -13.34 11.90
CA LYS A 72 -3.09 -14.51 11.04
C LYS A 72 -4.31 -14.42 10.15
N ILE A 73 -4.13 -14.76 8.89
CA ILE A 73 -5.20 -14.87 7.90
C ILE A 73 -5.19 -16.29 7.35
N ARG A 74 -6.36 -16.92 7.28
CA ARG A 74 -6.58 -18.23 6.68
C ARG A 74 -7.86 -18.17 5.85
N ASP A 75 -7.84 -18.71 4.64
CA ASP A 75 -8.98 -18.74 3.71
C ASP A 75 -9.65 -17.38 3.48
N GLY A 76 -8.85 -16.30 3.52
CA GLY A 76 -9.34 -14.94 3.34
C GLY A 76 -9.96 -14.28 4.57
N TYR A 77 -9.86 -14.89 5.76
CA TYR A 77 -10.38 -14.33 7.02
C TYR A 77 -9.24 -14.08 8.02
N PHE A 78 -9.30 -12.96 8.73
CA PHE A 78 -8.55 -12.79 9.96
C PHE A 78 -9.04 -13.83 10.97
N VAL A 79 -8.13 -14.67 11.46
CA VAL A 79 -8.43 -15.72 12.46
C VAL A 79 -7.84 -15.39 13.84
N THR A 80 -7.20 -14.23 13.96
CA THR A 80 -6.71 -13.66 15.22
C THR A 80 -7.05 -12.20 15.25
N ASP A 81 -7.39 -11.69 16.44
CA ASP A 81 -7.77 -10.30 16.66
C ASP A 81 -6.70 -9.30 16.17
N PRO A 82 -6.99 -8.52 15.11
CA PRO A 82 -6.10 -7.46 14.64
C PRO A 82 -5.95 -6.32 15.65
N CYS A 83 -6.85 -6.18 16.62
CA CYS A 83 -6.85 -5.16 17.68
C CYS A 83 -6.38 -5.72 19.05
N ASN A 84 -5.71 -6.88 19.06
CA ASN A 84 -5.32 -7.56 20.30
C ASN A 84 -4.52 -6.65 21.26
N PRO A 85 -5.00 -6.43 22.51
CA PRO A 85 -4.34 -5.53 23.47
C PRO A 85 -2.99 -6.07 23.98
N VAL A 86 -2.74 -7.39 23.94
CA VAL A 86 -1.48 -7.99 24.36
C VAL A 86 -0.33 -7.62 23.41
N ARG A 87 -0.64 -7.45 22.12
CA ARG A 87 0.30 -6.93 21.11
C ARG A 87 -0.26 -5.66 20.50
N ALA A 88 -0.48 -4.68 21.38
CA ALA A 88 -1.06 -3.40 21.04
C ALA A 88 -0.28 -2.70 19.90
N HIS A 89 -1.04 -2.01 19.05
CA HIS A 89 -0.46 -1.12 18.06
C HIS A 89 0.14 0.10 18.73
N PHE A 90 1.27 0.55 18.20
CA PHE A 90 1.83 1.87 18.50
C PHE A 90 1.59 2.86 17.36
N CYS A 91 1.02 2.42 16.23
CA CYS A 91 0.44 3.32 15.25
C CYS A 91 -1.00 3.64 15.61
N THR A 92 -1.45 4.83 15.23
CA THR A 92 -2.88 5.13 15.17
C THR A 92 -3.52 4.44 13.96
N PRO A 93 -4.80 4.02 14.06
CA PRO A 93 -5.53 3.55 12.90
C PRO A 93 -5.73 4.68 11.89
N ARG A 94 -5.89 4.32 10.62
CA ARG A 94 -5.96 5.25 9.49
C ARG A 94 -7.39 5.42 9.00
N SER A 95 -7.69 6.57 8.41
CA SER A 95 -8.95 6.80 7.71
C SER A 95 -9.14 5.76 6.60
N THR A 96 -10.26 5.04 6.65
CA THR A 96 -10.60 4.01 5.66
C THR A 96 -10.77 4.61 4.26
N PRO A 97 -11.48 5.73 4.05
CA PRO A 97 -11.50 6.42 2.76
C PRO A 97 -10.12 6.83 2.23
N GLU A 98 -9.23 7.34 3.09
CA GLU A 98 -7.87 7.73 2.69
C GLU A 98 -7.05 6.51 2.26
N VAL A 99 -7.18 5.39 2.99
CA VAL A 99 -6.51 4.12 2.63
C VAL A 99 -7.03 3.60 1.30
N ALA A 100 -8.35 3.55 1.11
CA ALA A 100 -8.96 3.11 -0.15
C ALA A 100 -8.43 3.93 -1.33
N MET A 101 -8.46 5.26 -1.23
CA MET A 101 -7.94 6.16 -2.25
C MET A 101 -6.45 5.97 -2.53
N ARG A 102 -5.63 5.82 -1.49
CA ARG A 102 -4.20 5.51 -1.66
C ARG A 102 -3.99 4.19 -2.39
N ARG A 103 -4.82 3.18 -2.12
CA ARG A 103 -4.71 1.84 -2.74
C ARG A 103 -5.18 1.84 -4.18
N MET A 104 -6.19 2.63 -4.54
CA MET A 104 -6.57 2.87 -5.94
C MET A 104 -5.41 3.46 -6.75
N VAL A 105 -4.71 4.46 -6.21
CA VAL A 105 -3.54 5.03 -6.89
C VAL A 105 -2.40 4.04 -6.99
N ILE A 106 -2.13 3.26 -5.95
CA ILE A 106 -1.11 2.19 -6.02
C ILE A 106 -1.47 1.16 -7.09
N LYS A 107 -2.75 0.77 -7.19
CA LYS A 107 -3.24 -0.14 -8.24
C LYS A 107 -2.93 0.42 -9.62
N LYS A 108 -3.38 1.64 -9.93
CA LYS A 108 -3.10 2.26 -11.24
C LYS A 108 -1.62 2.45 -11.52
N CYS A 109 -0.82 2.78 -10.50
CA CYS A 109 0.65 2.82 -10.65
C CYS A 109 1.22 1.45 -11.02
N ASN A 110 0.70 0.37 -10.44
CA ASN A 110 1.13 -0.99 -10.76
C ASN A 110 0.69 -1.37 -12.18
N ASP A 111 -0.57 -1.10 -12.55
CA ASP A 111 -1.10 -1.34 -13.90
C ASP A 111 -0.25 -0.62 -14.96
N LEU A 112 0.09 0.65 -14.73
CA LEU A 112 0.98 1.42 -15.61
C LEU A 112 2.38 0.84 -15.77
N ARG A 113 2.92 0.21 -14.71
CA ARG A 113 4.24 -0.41 -14.76
C ARG A 113 4.23 -1.77 -15.46
N GLU A 114 3.05 -2.37 -15.61
CA GLU A 114 2.83 -3.61 -16.34
C GLU A 114 2.42 -3.32 -17.79
N ASP A 115 2.01 -2.10 -18.09
CA ASP A 115 1.69 -1.64 -19.44
C ASP A 115 2.94 -1.52 -20.31
N PHE A 116 3.06 -2.46 -21.25
CA PHE A 116 4.16 -2.51 -22.23
C PHE A 116 4.03 -1.44 -23.32
N GLU A 117 2.87 -0.79 -23.47
CA GLU A 117 2.60 0.20 -24.51
C GLU A 117 3.03 1.63 -24.13
N ARG A 118 3.65 1.82 -22.95
CA ARG A 118 4.22 3.10 -22.49
C ARG A 118 3.24 4.27 -22.56
N ARG A 119 2.01 4.09 -22.08
CA ARG A 119 1.03 5.18 -22.01
C ARG A 119 1.58 6.38 -21.21
N PRO A 120 1.38 7.62 -21.68
CA PRO A 120 1.84 8.80 -20.96
C PRO A 120 1.16 8.92 -19.60
N THR A 121 1.95 9.11 -18.55
CA THR A 121 1.52 9.36 -17.17
C THR A 121 0.35 10.34 -17.03
N SER A 122 0.29 11.38 -17.88
CA SER A 122 -0.76 12.40 -17.86
C SER A 122 -2.15 11.86 -18.21
N SER A 123 -2.27 10.81 -19.04
CA SER A 123 -3.57 10.24 -19.38
C SER A 123 -4.19 9.52 -18.18
N VAL A 124 -3.40 8.77 -17.42
CA VAL A 124 -3.87 8.03 -16.24
C VAL A 124 -4.20 8.95 -15.07
N VAL A 125 -3.48 10.06 -14.92
CA VAL A 125 -3.82 11.09 -13.93
C VAL A 125 -5.18 11.71 -14.25
N ASN A 126 -5.48 11.99 -15.52
CA ASN A 126 -6.79 12.52 -15.93
C ASN A 126 -7.92 11.50 -15.74
N GLU A 127 -7.68 10.21 -16.00
CA GLU A 127 -8.63 9.12 -15.71
C GLU A 127 -8.91 8.99 -14.21
N LEU A 128 -7.88 9.09 -13.36
CA LEU A 128 -8.05 9.12 -11.89
C LEU A 128 -8.92 10.29 -11.45
N PHE A 129 -8.68 11.49 -11.97
CA PHE A 129 -9.50 12.65 -11.64
C PHE A 129 -10.94 12.51 -12.16
N GLY A 130 -11.13 11.91 -13.33
CA GLY A 130 -12.45 11.65 -13.91
C GLY A 130 -13.28 10.65 -13.08
N GLU A 131 -12.67 9.54 -12.65
CA GLU A 131 -13.32 8.53 -11.81
C GLU A 131 -13.68 9.09 -10.42
N VAL A 132 -12.80 9.86 -9.80
CA VAL A 132 -13.05 10.49 -8.50
C VAL A 132 -14.14 11.57 -8.59
N ALA A 133 -14.27 12.24 -9.73
CA ALA A 133 -15.30 13.26 -9.96
C ALA A 133 -16.67 12.68 -10.33
N GLY A 134 -16.72 11.48 -10.92
CA GLY A 134 -17.96 10.81 -11.36
C GLY A 134 -18.84 10.29 -10.22
N GLU A 135 -18.30 10.12 -9.01
CA GLU A 135 -19.04 9.54 -7.87
C GLU A 135 -19.84 10.56 -7.03
N GLY A 136 -19.98 11.82 -7.47
CA GLY A 136 -20.90 12.79 -6.85
C GLY A 136 -20.67 13.01 -5.36
N LEU A 137 -19.50 13.55 -4.98
CA LEU A 137 -19.08 13.61 -3.58
C LEU A 137 -18.93 15.04 -3.02
N ASP A 138 -19.50 15.19 -1.82
CA ASP A 138 -19.71 16.38 -1.00
C ASP A 138 -18.43 17.19 -0.69
N VAL A 139 -18.58 18.45 -0.30
CA VAL A 139 -17.52 19.46 -0.11
C VAL A 139 -16.43 19.03 0.89
N LYS A 140 -16.76 18.17 1.87
CA LYS A 140 -15.76 17.55 2.79
C LYS A 140 -14.83 16.57 2.09
N LEU A 141 -15.28 15.94 1.00
CA LEU A 141 -14.41 15.10 0.19
C LEU A 141 -13.41 15.95 -0.59
N ARG A 142 -13.72 17.18 -1.04
CA ARG A 142 -12.74 18.00 -1.78
C ARG A 142 -11.47 18.29 -0.99
N ASP A 143 -11.58 18.59 0.31
CA ASP A 143 -10.42 18.80 1.19
C ASP A 143 -9.64 17.50 1.45
N LEU A 144 -10.35 16.37 1.58
CA LEU A 144 -9.74 15.03 1.64
C LEU A 144 -9.07 14.68 0.31
N THR A 145 -9.67 15.04 -0.82
CA THR A 145 -9.17 14.85 -2.17
C THR A 145 -7.97 15.75 -2.43
N GLU A 146 -7.87 16.95 -1.84
CA GLU A 146 -6.70 17.81 -1.98
C GLU A 146 -5.52 17.32 -1.11
N LYS A 147 -5.76 16.96 0.16
CA LYS A 147 -4.75 16.37 1.05
C LYS A 147 -4.29 15.00 0.54
N ALA A 148 -5.23 14.19 0.07
CA ALA A 148 -4.93 12.96 -0.64
C ALA A 148 -4.21 13.28 -1.92
N SER A 149 -4.65 14.20 -2.78
CA SER A 149 -3.96 14.59 -4.02
C SER A 149 -2.49 14.96 -3.79
N ARG A 150 -2.15 15.70 -2.73
CA ARG A 150 -0.74 15.98 -2.37
C ARG A 150 0.02 14.72 -1.94
N THR A 151 -0.63 13.85 -1.17
CA THR A 151 -0.06 12.57 -0.72
C THR A 151 0.08 11.57 -1.88
N LEU A 152 -0.92 11.52 -2.76
CA LEU A 152 -1.02 10.73 -3.98
C LEU A 152 0.01 11.22 -4.98
N THR A 153 0.18 12.53 -5.18
CA THR A 153 1.22 13.13 -6.03
C THR A 153 2.60 12.76 -5.50
N ARG A 154 2.84 12.84 -4.19
CA ARG A 154 4.13 12.42 -3.60
C ARG A 154 4.37 10.91 -3.75
N VAL A 155 3.36 10.09 -3.49
CA VAL A 155 3.44 8.62 -3.64
C VAL A 155 3.67 8.26 -5.10
N PHE A 156 2.98 8.93 -6.02
CA PHE A 156 3.09 8.78 -7.47
C PHE A 156 4.49 9.20 -7.95
N GLN A 157 4.95 10.41 -7.60
CA GLN A 157 6.30 10.90 -7.90
C GLN A 157 7.39 9.97 -7.35
N TRP A 158 7.27 9.54 -6.09
CA TRP A 158 8.21 8.59 -5.48
C TRP A 158 8.21 7.24 -6.19
N ASN A 159 7.02 6.73 -6.53
CA ASN A 159 6.85 5.48 -7.27
C ASN A 159 7.42 5.54 -8.69
N MET A 160 7.35 6.70 -9.34
CA MET A 160 7.94 6.97 -10.66
C MET A 160 9.47 7.08 -10.59
N GLN A 161 10.01 7.81 -9.59
CA GLN A 161 11.46 7.88 -9.37
C GLN A 161 12.08 6.50 -9.11
N LYS A 162 11.37 5.64 -8.36
CA LYS A 162 11.76 4.25 -8.13
C LYS A 162 11.69 3.39 -9.39
N ALA A 163 10.72 3.63 -10.27
CA ALA A 163 10.61 2.92 -11.55
C ALA A 163 11.69 3.34 -12.57
N GLN A 164 12.24 4.56 -12.42
CA GLN A 164 13.32 5.09 -13.25
C GLN A 164 14.72 4.77 -12.70
N SER A 165 14.82 4.29 -11.46
CA SER A 165 16.09 3.83 -10.89
C SER A 165 16.37 2.40 -11.36
N PRO A 166 17.54 2.09 -11.96
CA PRO A 166 17.86 0.72 -12.31
C PRO A 166 17.85 -0.14 -11.04
N ALA A 167 17.22 -1.31 -11.11
CA ALA A 167 17.27 -2.28 -10.04
C ALA A 167 18.75 -2.57 -9.74
N VAL A 168 19.16 -2.41 -8.48
CA VAL A 168 20.47 -2.89 -8.05
C VAL A 168 20.40 -4.40 -8.14
N VAL A 169 20.90 -4.95 -9.26
CA VAL A 169 21.10 -6.38 -9.43
C VAL A 169 22.23 -6.77 -8.46
N PRO A 170 22.00 -7.68 -7.50
CA PRO A 170 23.08 -8.17 -6.65
C PRO A 170 24.16 -8.82 -7.55
N PRO A 171 25.45 -8.66 -7.23
CA PRO A 171 26.52 -9.19 -8.06
C PRO A 171 26.38 -10.72 -8.18
N GLY A 172 26.19 -11.23 -9.40
CA GLY A 172 26.09 -12.66 -9.70
C GLY A 172 24.95 -13.08 -10.63
N VAL A 173 24.07 -12.18 -11.08
CA VAL A 173 23.04 -12.52 -12.08
C VAL A 173 23.49 -11.99 -13.44
N ASP A 174 23.84 -12.91 -14.33
CA ASP A 174 24.18 -12.62 -15.73
C ASP A 174 22.92 -12.16 -16.47
N VAL A 175 22.97 -10.97 -17.07
CA VAL A 175 21.89 -10.40 -17.87
C VAL A 175 22.43 -10.09 -19.26
N SER A 176 22.72 -11.14 -20.02
CA SER A 176 22.92 -11.01 -21.47
C SER A 176 21.58 -10.69 -22.13
N GLY A 177 21.28 -9.42 -22.29
CA GLY A 177 20.02 -8.97 -22.88
C GLY A 177 19.81 -7.48 -22.81
N SER A 178 20.71 -6.71 -23.42
CA SER A 178 20.67 -5.25 -23.59
C SER A 178 19.27 -4.68 -23.82
N ARG A 179 18.85 -3.69 -23.03
CA ARG A 179 18.00 -2.59 -23.50
C ARG A 179 18.44 -1.27 -22.89
N HIS A 180 18.75 -0.34 -23.78
CA HIS A 180 19.24 1.01 -23.52
C HIS A 180 18.28 1.81 -22.62
N ILE A 181 18.83 2.47 -21.60
CA ILE A 181 18.14 3.46 -20.80
C ILE A 181 18.39 4.82 -21.46
N VAL A 182 17.36 5.40 -22.07
CA VAL A 182 17.37 6.79 -22.56
C VAL A 182 16.94 7.69 -21.40
N LEU A 183 17.86 8.55 -20.96
CA LEU A 183 17.59 9.64 -20.01
C LEU A 183 16.68 10.69 -20.65
N ILE A 184 15.57 11.03 -20.01
CA ILE A 184 14.76 12.19 -20.36
C ILE A 184 14.84 13.20 -19.21
N THR A 185 15.54 14.31 -19.45
CA THR A 185 15.49 15.54 -18.66
C THR A 185 14.20 16.29 -19.00
N MET A 186 13.41 16.66 -17.97
CA MET A 186 12.30 17.61 -18.15
C MET A 186 12.64 18.92 -17.44
N THR A 187 12.80 19.97 -18.23
CA THR A 187 12.89 21.36 -17.80
C THR A 187 11.49 21.86 -17.49
N VAL A 188 11.27 22.40 -16.28
CA VAL A 188 10.01 23.04 -15.89
C VAL A 188 10.11 24.53 -16.25
N LYS A 189 9.12 25.04 -17.00
CA LYS A 189 8.87 26.47 -17.17
C LYS A 189 7.71 26.87 -16.27
#